data_AF-A0AAU9X5N2-F1
#
_entry.id   AF-A0AAU9X5N2-F1
#
_cell.length_a   1.000
_cell.length_b   1.000
_cell.length_c   1.000
_cell.angle_alpha   90.00
_cell.angle_beta   90.00
_cell.angle_gamma   90.00
#
_symmetry.space_group_name_H-M   'P 1'
#
loop_
_entity.id
_entity.type
_entity.pdbx_description
1 polymer ?
#
loop_
_entity_poly.entity_id
_entity_poly.type
_entity_poly.pdbx_seq_one_letter_code
_entity_poly.pdbx_strand_id
1 'polypeptide(L)'
;TAEDQCRIEINIRGMALKGFVFKRMAVAAPHICDILCEREITCQSYNFNRKEQICELNNRTKDARPENFRSDPAWFYIRRLNGRAPLGSIPELPARACREIKGSEGKNTASNKYWLDPSGTGKAVLVYCDMNLEGKSSLRHC
;
A
#
# COMPACT_ATOMS: atom_id res chain seq x y z
N THR A 1 13.31 -1.01 28.58
CA THR A 1 13.28 -2.36 27.98
C THR A 1 12.05 -2.48 27.13
N ALA A 2 12.08 -3.47 26.23
CA ALA A 2 10.90 -4.03 25.57
C ALA A 2 10.24 -3.16 24.48
N GLU A 3 10.52 -3.54 23.22
CA GLU A 3 9.48 -4.02 22.30
C GLU A 3 8.37 -3.07 21.83
N ASP A 4 8.61 -1.76 21.69
CA ASP A 4 7.79 -0.92 20.78
C ASP A 4 8.26 -1.06 19.31
N GLN A 5 8.59 -2.28 18.88
CA GLN A 5 8.58 -2.60 17.46
C GLN A 5 7.11 -2.63 17.04
N CYS A 6 6.66 -1.60 16.31
CA CYS A 6 5.39 -1.63 15.59
C CYS A 6 5.30 -2.98 14.86
N ARG A 7 4.46 -3.89 15.36
CA ARG A 7 4.18 -5.15 14.67
C ARG A 7 3.49 -4.77 13.37
N ILE A 8 4.25 -4.77 12.28
CA ILE A 8 3.67 -4.54 10.97
C ILE A 8 2.81 -5.77 10.67
N GLU A 9 1.50 -5.61 10.70
CA GLU A 9 0.58 -6.65 10.28
C GLU A 9 0.73 -6.89 8.78
N ILE A 10 1.44 -7.96 8.44
CA ILE A 10 1.74 -8.32 7.06
C ILE A 10 0.55 -9.01 6.42
N ASN A 11 -0.05 -9.98 7.12
CA ASN A 11 -1.14 -10.80 6.62
C ASN A 11 -2.35 -10.65 7.53
N ILE A 12 -3.45 -10.13 6.97
CA ILE A 12 -4.67 -9.83 7.70
C ILE A 12 -5.82 -10.60 7.06
N ARG A 13 -6.37 -11.56 7.81
CA ARG A 13 -7.50 -12.38 7.38
C ARG A 13 -8.81 -11.59 7.43
N GLY A 14 -9.70 -11.88 6.49
CA GLY A 14 -11.05 -11.31 6.46
C GLY A 14 -11.09 -9.85 6.04
N MET A 15 -10.03 -9.41 5.36
CA MET A 15 -9.86 -8.03 4.90
C MET A 15 -9.34 -8.04 3.46
N ALA A 16 -9.69 -7.00 2.72
CA ALA A 16 -9.19 -6.76 1.37
C ALA A 16 -9.08 -5.26 1.09
N LEU A 17 -8.07 -4.87 0.32
CA LEU A 17 -7.95 -3.53 -0.23
C LEU A 17 -8.75 -3.44 -1.53
N LYS A 18 -9.71 -2.50 -1.62
CA LYS A 18 -10.61 -2.36 -2.78
C LYS A 18 -10.30 -1.10 -3.59
N GLY A 19 -10.43 -1.18 -4.92
CA GLY A 19 -10.24 -0.03 -5.83
C GLY A 19 -8.80 0.30 -6.18
N PHE A 20 -7.83 -0.49 -5.70
CA PHE A 20 -6.40 -0.36 -6.02
C PHE A 20 -5.80 -1.61 -6.68
N VAL A 21 -6.67 -2.55 -7.04
CA VAL A 21 -6.29 -3.76 -7.77
C VAL A 21 -5.96 -3.37 -9.20
N PHE A 22 -4.71 -3.59 -9.61
CA PHE A 22 -4.28 -3.34 -11.00
C PHE A 22 -4.09 -4.64 -11.79
N LYS A 23 -4.07 -5.79 -11.11
CA LYS A 23 -3.94 -7.10 -11.75
C LYS A 23 -4.71 -8.15 -10.95
N ARG A 24 -5.53 -8.96 -11.62
CA ARG A 24 -6.27 -10.08 -11.02
C ARG A 24 -5.98 -11.36 -11.81
N MET A 25 -5.69 -12.46 -11.13
CA MET A 25 -5.40 -13.75 -11.78
C MET A 25 -5.72 -14.93 -10.88
N ALA A 26 -5.99 -16.09 -11.47
CA ALA A 26 -6.02 -17.36 -10.75
C ALA A 26 -4.59 -17.85 -10.48
N VAL A 27 -4.33 -18.38 -9.29
CA VAL A 27 -3.02 -18.89 -8.88
C VAL A 27 -3.15 -20.22 -8.15
N ALA A 28 -2.29 -21.18 -8.44
CA ALA A 28 -2.36 -22.51 -7.81
C ALA A 28 -2.09 -22.48 -6.29
N ALA A 29 -1.38 -21.48 -5.78
CA ALA A 29 -1.02 -21.36 -4.38
C ALA A 29 -0.76 -19.89 -3.97
N PRO A 30 -0.87 -19.54 -2.66
CA PRO A 30 -0.67 -18.18 -2.17
C PRO A 30 0.72 -17.60 -2.51
N HIS A 31 1.79 -18.39 -2.39
CA HIS A 31 3.16 -17.91 -2.62
C HIS A 31 3.41 -17.43 -4.07
N ILE A 32 2.56 -17.84 -5.02
CA ILE A 32 2.62 -17.35 -6.40
C ILE A 32 2.24 -15.86 -6.45
N CYS A 33 1.35 -15.38 -5.57
CA CYS A 33 1.06 -13.95 -5.44
C CYS A 33 2.31 -13.16 -5.07
N ASP A 34 3.12 -13.67 -4.14
CA ASP A 34 4.36 -13.01 -3.70
C ASP A 34 5.30 -12.83 -4.89
N ILE A 35 5.59 -13.92 -5.61
CA ILE A 35 6.48 -13.91 -6.79
C ILE A 35 5.97 -12.93 -7.86
N LEU A 36 4.67 -12.95 -8.13
CA LEU A 36 4.07 -12.09 -9.16
C LEU A 36 4.05 -10.62 -8.74
N CYS A 37 3.78 -10.34 -7.47
CA CYS A 37 3.88 -9.00 -6.90
C CYS A 37 5.33 -8.51 -6.94
N GLU A 38 6.31 -9.38 -6.66
CA GLU A 38 7.71 -9.00 -6.65
C GLU A 38 8.23 -8.53 -8.01
N ARG A 39 7.75 -9.15 -9.09
CA ARG A 39 8.08 -8.80 -10.48
C ARG A 39 7.46 -7.48 -10.94
N GLU A 40 6.44 -6.99 -10.24
CA GLU A 40 5.77 -5.74 -10.56
C GLU A 40 6.31 -4.64 -9.63
N ILE A 41 7.08 -3.69 -10.18
CA ILE A 41 7.72 -2.63 -9.38
C ILE A 41 6.69 -1.78 -8.61
N THR A 42 5.48 -1.67 -9.17
CA THR A 42 4.39 -0.90 -8.59
C THR A 42 3.57 -1.67 -7.55
N CYS A 43 3.78 -2.98 -7.39
CA CYS A 43 3.02 -3.78 -6.45
C CYS A 43 3.44 -3.48 -5.01
N GLN A 44 2.47 -3.10 -4.19
CA GLN A 44 2.66 -2.70 -2.79
C GLN A 44 2.00 -3.68 -1.80
N SER A 45 0.95 -4.36 -2.23
CA SER A 45 0.23 -5.38 -1.47
C SER A 45 -0.55 -6.28 -2.42
N TYR A 46 -1.19 -7.33 -1.92
CA TYR A 46 -2.14 -8.12 -2.68
C TYR A 46 -3.28 -8.64 -1.79
N ASN A 47 -4.43 -8.92 -2.40
CA ASN A 47 -5.47 -9.72 -1.78
C ASN A 47 -5.39 -11.15 -2.32
N PHE A 48 -5.66 -12.14 -1.48
CA PHE A 48 -5.72 -13.54 -1.87
C PHE A 48 -7.02 -14.18 -1.38
N ASN A 49 -7.75 -14.84 -2.28
CA ASN A 49 -8.90 -15.66 -1.94
C ASN A 49 -8.52 -17.13 -2.03
N ARG A 50 -8.50 -17.81 -0.87
CA ARG A 50 -8.08 -19.22 -0.79
C ARG A 50 -9.06 -20.17 -1.45
N LYS A 51 -10.37 -19.88 -1.39
CA LYS A 51 -11.42 -20.76 -1.92
C LYS A 51 -11.48 -20.71 -3.45
N GLU A 52 -11.39 -19.50 -3.99
CA GLU A 52 -11.44 -19.27 -5.45
C GLU A 52 -10.05 -19.36 -6.09
N GLN A 53 -8.99 -19.43 -5.27
CA GLN A 53 -7.60 -19.42 -5.72
C GLN A 53 -7.27 -18.18 -6.57
N ILE A 54 -7.78 -17.02 -6.15
CA ILE A 54 -7.62 -15.75 -6.87
C ILE A 54 -6.61 -14.86 -6.14
N CYS A 55 -5.73 -14.25 -6.91
CA CYS A 55 -4.79 -13.22 -6.50
C CYS A 55 -5.17 -11.87 -7.11
N GLU A 56 -5.21 -10.82 -6.29
CA GLU A 56 -5.39 -9.43 -6.70
C GLU A 56 -4.20 -8.60 -6.27
N LEU A 57 -3.34 -8.20 -7.21
CA LEU A 57 -2.20 -7.34 -6.92
C LEU A 57 -2.66 -5.89 -6.81
N ASN A 58 -2.21 -5.22 -5.75
CA ASN A 58 -2.58 -3.86 -5.41
C ASN A 58 -1.37 -2.93 -5.51
N ASN A 59 -1.60 -1.74 -6.08
CA ASN A 59 -0.56 -0.71 -6.17
C ASN A 59 -0.51 0.17 -4.90
N ARG A 60 -1.34 -0.08 -3.89
CA ARG A 60 -1.33 0.63 -2.60
C ARG A 60 -1.34 -0.34 -1.43
N THR A 61 -1.13 0.21 -0.24
CA THR A 61 -1.21 -0.51 1.03
C THR A 61 -2.44 -0.03 1.82
N LYS A 62 -2.84 -0.77 2.85
CA LYS A 62 -3.87 -0.33 3.81
C LYS A 62 -3.54 1.01 4.47
N ASP A 63 -2.25 1.29 4.69
CA ASP A 63 -1.80 2.51 5.38
C ASP A 63 -1.85 3.73 4.44
N ALA A 64 -1.66 3.51 3.14
CA ALA A 64 -1.88 4.53 2.11
C ALA A 64 -3.38 4.82 1.91
N ARG A 65 -4.25 3.81 2.08
CA ARG A 65 -5.67 3.86 1.72
C ARG A 65 -6.57 3.20 2.77
N PRO A 66 -6.61 3.72 4.00
CA PRO A 66 -7.36 3.10 5.08
C PRO A 66 -8.86 3.03 4.79
N GLU A 67 -9.42 4.00 4.06
CA GLU A 67 -10.85 4.06 3.73
C GLU A 67 -11.29 2.94 2.76
N ASN A 68 -10.33 2.36 2.04
CA ASN A 68 -10.53 1.31 1.06
C ASN A 68 -10.16 -0.07 1.61
N PHE A 69 -9.61 -0.13 2.82
CA PHE A 69 -9.30 -1.37 3.50
C PHE A 69 -10.55 -1.85 4.25
N ARG A 70 -11.26 -2.81 3.64
CA ARG A 70 -12.61 -3.20 4.08
C ARG A 70 -12.65 -4.66 4.50
N SER A 71 -13.57 -4.96 5.40
CA SER A 71 -13.87 -6.35 5.77
C SER A 71 -14.41 -7.12 4.58
N ASP A 72 -13.82 -8.27 4.33
CA ASP A 72 -14.22 -9.23 3.31
C ASP A 72 -13.79 -10.64 3.76
N PRO A 73 -14.69 -11.40 4.44
CA PRO A 73 -14.36 -12.65 5.12
C PRO A 73 -13.73 -13.74 4.22
N ALA A 74 -13.95 -13.66 2.91
CA ALA A 74 -13.42 -14.63 1.94
C ALA A 74 -11.95 -14.36 1.56
N TRP A 75 -11.39 -13.21 1.94
CA TRP A 75 -10.09 -12.73 1.46
C TRP A 75 -9.06 -12.57 2.59
N PHE A 76 -7.81 -12.59 2.17
CA PHE A 76 -6.64 -12.27 2.96
C PHE A 76 -5.95 -11.08 2.32
N TYR A 77 -5.63 -10.05 3.08
CA TYR A 77 -4.80 -8.94 2.63
C TYR A 77 -3.36 -9.17 3.06
N ILE A 78 -2.41 -9.01 2.15
CA ILE A 78 -0.98 -9.16 2.42
C ILE A 78 -0.22 -7.91 1.96
N ARG A 79 0.52 -7.24 2.86
CA ARG A 79 1.44 -6.15 2.52
C ARG A 79 2.79 -6.69 2.05
N ARG A 80 3.33 -6.16 0.94
CA ARG A 80 4.70 -6.45 0.49
C ARG A 80 5.71 -5.69 1.35
N LEU A 81 6.68 -6.38 1.93
CA LEU A 81 7.76 -5.74 2.71
C LEU A 81 9.05 -5.57 1.90
N ASN A 82 9.44 -6.59 1.14
CA ASN A 82 10.75 -6.64 0.49
C ASN A 82 10.69 -6.17 -0.97
N GLY A 83 11.73 -5.44 -1.41
CA GLY A 83 11.87 -4.98 -2.80
C GLY A 83 10.78 -4.03 -3.29
N ARG A 84 9.99 -3.46 -2.37
CA ARG A 84 8.91 -2.53 -2.69
C ARG A 84 9.47 -1.13 -2.95
N ALA A 85 9.13 -0.52 -4.08
CA ALA A 85 9.38 0.90 -4.31
C ALA A 85 8.54 1.75 -3.33
N PRO A 86 9.13 2.71 -2.60
CA PRO A 86 8.36 3.61 -1.74
C PRO A 86 7.29 4.38 -2.54
N LEU A 87 6.13 4.61 -1.93
CA LEU A 87 5.06 5.34 -2.60
C LEU A 87 5.51 6.75 -3.00
N GLY A 88 5.31 7.13 -4.25
CA GLY A 88 5.71 8.44 -4.79
C GLY A 88 7.20 8.57 -5.12
N SER A 89 8.01 7.51 -5.01
CA SER A 89 9.43 7.58 -5.35
C SER A 89 9.71 7.44 -6.86
N ILE A 90 8.77 6.89 -7.63
CA ILE A 90 8.86 6.69 -9.08
C ILE A 90 7.58 7.20 -9.76
N PRO A 91 7.65 7.66 -11.03
CA PRO A 91 6.49 8.23 -11.72
C PRO A 91 5.39 7.19 -12.00
N GLU A 92 5.71 5.90 -12.08
CA GLU A 92 4.76 4.79 -12.26
C GLU A 92 3.99 4.47 -10.96
N LEU A 93 4.46 5.00 -9.82
CA LEU A 93 3.85 4.81 -8.51
C LEU A 93 3.57 6.14 -7.80
N PRO A 94 2.78 7.05 -8.39
CA PRO A 94 2.59 8.38 -7.84
C PRO A 94 1.57 8.38 -6.70
N ALA A 95 1.81 9.12 -5.63
CA ALA A 95 0.78 9.27 -4.60
C ALA A 95 -0.29 10.29 -5.04
N ARG A 96 -1.46 10.31 -4.41
CA ARG A 96 -2.45 11.39 -4.59
C ARG A 96 -2.11 12.63 -3.77
N ALA A 97 -1.39 12.46 -2.66
CA ALA A 97 -1.00 13.56 -1.79
C ALA A 97 0.21 13.20 -0.91
N CYS A 98 0.95 14.20 -0.42
CA CYS A 98 2.07 14.02 0.51
C CYS A 98 1.67 13.24 1.78
N ARG A 99 0.46 13.48 2.30
CA ARG A 99 -0.07 12.77 3.47
C ARG A 99 -0.24 11.26 3.24
N GLU A 100 -0.52 10.84 2.01
CA GLU A 100 -0.63 9.43 1.66
C GLU A 100 0.74 8.74 1.71
N ILE A 101 1.78 9.43 1.23
CA ILE A 101 3.17 8.95 1.31
C ILE A 101 3.56 8.78 2.77
N LYS A 102 3.34 9.82 3.60
CA LYS A 102 3.64 9.77 5.03
C LYS A 102 2.89 8.65 5.75
N GLY A 103 1.62 8.41 5.40
CA GLY A 103 0.83 7.29 5.92
C GLY A 103 1.40 5.92 5.50
N SER A 104 1.80 5.77 4.24
CA SER A 104 2.30 4.51 3.66
C SER A 104 3.71 4.13 4.14
N GLU A 105 4.61 5.12 4.20
CA GLU A 105 6.05 4.94 4.43
C GLU A 105 6.47 5.22 5.88
N GLY A 106 5.61 5.89 6.64
CA GLY A 106 5.76 6.08 8.08
C GLY A 106 6.44 7.39 8.48
N LYS A 107 6.67 7.51 9.80
CA LYS A 107 7.10 8.77 10.44
C LYS A 107 8.49 9.27 10.00
N ASN A 108 9.35 8.38 9.54
CA ASN A 108 10.72 8.71 9.13
C ASN A 108 10.82 9.13 7.65
N THR A 109 9.70 9.34 6.97
CA THR A 109 9.67 9.83 5.59
C THR A 109 10.27 11.24 5.52
N ALA A 110 11.33 11.42 4.73
CA ALA A 110 12.02 12.70 4.61
C ALA A 110 11.23 13.73 3.79
N SER A 111 11.42 15.02 4.08
CA SER A 111 10.92 16.09 3.19
C SER A 111 11.74 16.11 1.90
N ASN A 112 11.09 15.91 0.74
CA ASN A 112 11.74 15.86 -0.57
C ASN A 112 10.70 16.07 -1.69
N LYS A 113 11.15 16.03 -2.94
CA LYS A 113 10.30 15.95 -4.11
C LYS A 113 9.80 14.52 -4.34
N TYR A 114 8.50 14.37 -4.53
CA TYR A 114 7.80 13.11 -4.77
C TYR A 114 6.91 13.21 -5.99
N TRP A 115 6.67 12.06 -6.65
CA TRP A 115 5.72 11.94 -7.74
C TRP A 115 4.30 11.89 -7.20
N LEU A 116 3.48 12.87 -7.59
CA LEU A 116 2.07 12.94 -7.25
C LEU A 116 1.22 12.96 -8.53
N ASP A 117 0.07 12.28 -8.50
CA ASP A 117 -1.01 12.40 -9.49
C ASP A 117 -2.32 12.64 -8.74
N PRO A 118 -2.56 13.87 -8.24
CA PRO A 118 -3.72 14.14 -7.39
C PRO A 118 -5.05 13.76 -8.05
N SER A 119 -5.16 14.02 -9.35
CA SER A 119 -6.37 13.75 -10.14
C SER A 119 -6.52 12.27 -10.52
N GLY A 120 -5.44 11.49 -10.57
CA GLY A 120 -5.52 10.07 -10.92
C GLY A 120 -5.62 9.81 -12.40
N THR A 121 -5.09 10.74 -13.18
CA THR A 121 -5.19 10.73 -14.64
C THR A 121 -4.04 9.97 -15.30
N GLY A 122 -3.11 9.43 -14.50
CA GLY A 122 -1.85 8.85 -14.95
C GLY A 122 -0.77 9.90 -15.21
N LYS A 123 -1.04 11.20 -14.99
CA LYS A 123 -0.09 12.29 -15.22
C LYS A 123 0.59 12.68 -13.91
N ALA A 124 1.64 11.95 -13.57
CA ALA A 124 2.45 12.25 -12.39
C ALA A 124 3.26 13.54 -12.57
N VAL A 125 3.30 14.37 -11.53
CA VAL A 125 4.10 15.58 -11.44
C VAL A 125 4.98 15.52 -10.21
N LEU A 126 6.16 16.13 -10.30
CA LEU A 126 7.10 16.16 -9.20
C LEU A 126 6.79 17.34 -8.26
N VAL A 127 6.43 17.05 -7.02
CA VAL A 127 5.98 18.03 -6.02
C VAL A 127 6.84 17.92 -4.77
N TYR A 128 7.26 19.05 -4.21
CA TYR A 128 7.94 19.06 -2.91
C TYR A 128 6.93 18.82 -1.79
N CYS A 129 7.17 17.76 -1.01
CA CYS A 129 6.41 17.43 0.19
C CYS A 129 7.25 17.75 1.41
N ASP A 130 6.76 18.67 2.24
CA ASP A 130 7.27 18.82 3.59
C ASP A 130 6.59 17.82 4.53
N MET A 131 7.32 16.78 4.91
CA MET A 131 6.84 15.71 5.77
C MET A 131 6.82 16.10 7.26
N ASN A 132 7.45 17.21 7.62
CA ASN A 132 7.49 17.70 9.01
C ASN A 132 6.24 18.50 9.39
N LEU A 133 5.49 18.99 8.41
CA LEU A 133 4.22 19.67 8.66
C LEU A 133 3.16 18.62 9.03
N GLU A 134 2.96 18.40 10.33
CA GLU A 134 1.83 17.63 10.83
C GLU A 134 0.53 18.43 10.62
N GLY A 135 -0.22 18.08 9.57
CA GLY A 135 -1.63 18.44 9.52
C GLY A 135 -2.32 17.85 10.74
N LYS A 136 -2.69 18.71 11.71
CA LYS A 136 -3.45 18.33 12.91
C LYS A 136 -4.74 17.61 12.49
N SER A 137 -4.73 16.29 12.55
CA SER A 137 -5.95 15.47 12.62
C SER A 137 -5.67 14.36 13.62
N SER A 138 -5.85 14.70 14.89
CA SER A 138 -5.88 13.72 15.97
C SER A 138 -7.13 12.87 15.81
N LEU A 139 -6.95 11.59 15.50
CA LEU A 139 -7.75 10.47 15.99
C LEU A 139 -6.84 9.26 15.89
N ARG A 140 -5.94 9.15 16.86
CA ARG A 140 -5.17 7.94 17.11
C ARG A 140 -6.14 6.95 17.74
N HIS A 141 -6.26 5.77 17.14
CA HIS A 141 -6.64 4.58 17.90
C HIS A 141 -5.45 3.63 17.79
N CYS A 142 -4.82 3.40 18.94
CA CYS A 142 -4.11 2.15 19.18
C CYS A 142 -5.13 1.02 19.25
#